data_AF-A0A842Q622-F1
#
_entry.id   AF-A0A842Q622-F1
#
_cell.length_a   1.000
_cell.length_b   1.000
_cell.length_c   1.000
_cell.angle_alpha   90.00
_cell.angle_beta   90.00
_cell.angle_gamma   90.00
#
_symmetry.space_group_name_H-M   'P 1'
#
loop_
_entity.id
_entity.type
_entity.pdbx_description
1 polymer ?
#
loop_
_entity_poly.entity_id
_entity_poly.type
_entity_poly.pdbx_seq_one_letter_code
_entity_poly.pdbx_strand_id
1 'polypeptide(L)'
;MDIIPAVPAPEFKDISIWANSEPLSIKSLKGKVILLDCWTYTCIFCLRTIPIMKRLQQKYANNGFQVIQAHSSEYNFAKDTRNIQRALMRYNINNIPVAFDINNRIWEAYGNMYWPKHVLIDHNGFVRYEHAGYGGIQDFESAVIELLEEAGQKLLEDRDSENPTDEIFNTYGMHYYGIAPEICVGYSRLRRFGNNQTMKRDEQYYVVDSGAHDYNLVYLRGKWIWEREGVR
;
A
#
# COMPACT_ATOMS: atom_id res chain seq x y z
N MET A 1 22.38 -4.63 2.16
CA MET A 1 21.29 -4.33 3.11
C MET A 1 21.79 -3.24 4.03
N ASP A 2 21.29 -2.03 3.89
CA ASP A 2 21.61 -0.95 4.82
C ASP A 2 20.89 -1.24 6.13
N ILE A 3 21.66 -1.65 7.15
CA ILE A 3 21.15 -1.94 8.48
C ILE A 3 20.72 -0.60 9.10
N ILE A 4 19.41 -0.36 9.14
CA ILE A 4 18.85 0.78 9.86
C ILE A 4 19.04 0.48 11.36
N PRO A 5 19.59 1.40 12.18
CA PRO A 5 19.63 1.21 13.62
C PRO A 5 18.21 0.96 14.13
N ALA A 6 18.02 -0.09 14.94
CA ALA A 6 16.71 -0.50 15.42
C ALA A 6 15.97 0.66 16.11
N VAL A 7 14.92 1.18 15.48
CA VAL A 7 14.07 2.24 16.03
C VAL A 7 12.80 1.61 16.58
N PRO A 8 12.34 1.97 17.80
CA PRO A 8 11.06 1.48 18.31
C PRO A 8 9.92 1.76 17.33
N ALA A 9 9.12 0.74 17.03
CA ALA A 9 7.98 0.88 16.14
C ALA A 9 6.93 1.84 16.75
N PRO A 10 6.50 2.87 16.01
CA PRO A 10 5.43 3.74 16.45
C PRO A 10 4.12 2.98 16.71
N GLU A 11 3.41 3.37 17.76
CA GLU A 11 2.14 2.76 18.13
C GLU A 11 1.00 3.15 17.16
N PHE A 12 0.01 2.27 17.00
CA PHE A 12 -1.18 2.49 16.16
C PHE A 12 -2.20 3.39 16.87
N LYS A 13 -1.86 4.68 16.96
CA LYS A 13 -2.69 5.69 17.63
C LYS A 13 -3.84 6.17 16.75
N ASP A 14 -4.93 6.56 17.41
CA ASP A 14 -6.09 7.22 16.81
C ASP A 14 -6.79 6.40 15.70
N ILE A 15 -6.72 5.06 15.79
CA ILE A 15 -7.46 4.15 14.91
C ILE A 15 -8.75 3.73 15.60
N SER A 16 -9.88 4.24 15.10
CA SER A 16 -11.20 4.00 15.68
C SER A 16 -11.88 2.72 15.21
N ILE A 17 -11.49 2.21 14.03
CA ILE A 17 -12.16 1.07 13.39
C ILE A 17 -11.11 0.08 12.92
N TRP A 18 -11.35 -1.19 13.24
CA TRP A 18 -10.60 -2.33 12.76
C TRP A 18 -11.54 -3.32 12.10
N ALA A 19 -11.07 -4.00 11.07
CA ALA A 19 -11.74 -5.17 10.50
C ALA A 19 -10.90 -6.42 10.76
N ASN A 20 -11.58 -7.56 10.86
CA ASN A 20 -11.01 -8.91 11.05
C ASN A 20 -10.23 -9.11 12.36
N SER A 21 -10.25 -8.13 13.28
CA SER A 21 -9.73 -8.25 14.64
C SER A 21 -10.31 -7.16 15.53
N GLU A 22 -10.20 -7.36 16.84
CA GLU A 22 -10.20 -6.26 17.79
C GLU A 22 -9.00 -5.32 17.54
N PRO A 23 -9.02 -4.07 18.05
CA PRO A 23 -7.90 -3.15 17.91
C PRO A 23 -6.58 -3.74 18.42
N LEU A 24 -5.54 -3.66 17.58
CA LEU A 24 -4.20 -4.13 17.92
C LEU A 24 -3.29 -2.97 18.33
N SER A 25 -2.26 -3.28 19.10
CA SER A 25 -1.18 -2.36 19.45
C SER A 25 0.19 -3.03 19.30
N ILE A 26 1.24 -2.26 18.99
CA ILE A 26 2.63 -2.76 18.99
C ILE A 26 2.94 -3.41 20.33
N LYS A 27 2.50 -2.81 21.45
CA LYS A 27 2.69 -3.38 22.78
C LYS A 27 2.04 -4.76 22.94
N SER A 28 0.82 -4.95 22.46
CA SER A 28 0.12 -6.25 22.53
C SER A 28 0.70 -7.32 21.60
N LEU A 29 1.47 -6.90 20.59
CA LEU A 29 2.06 -7.78 19.59
C LEU A 29 3.51 -8.16 19.90
N LYS A 30 4.07 -7.72 21.05
CA LYS A 30 5.39 -8.17 21.50
C LYS A 30 5.46 -9.70 21.54
N GLY A 31 6.60 -10.22 21.09
CA GLY A 31 6.84 -11.65 20.88
C GLY A 31 6.49 -12.12 19.46
N LYS A 32 5.85 -11.29 18.63
CA LYS A 32 5.57 -11.60 17.22
C LYS A 32 6.41 -10.75 16.28
N VAL A 33 6.80 -11.34 15.15
CA VAL A 33 7.29 -10.57 14.00
C VAL A 33 6.06 -10.01 13.27
N ILE A 34 6.07 -8.71 13.00
CA ILE A 34 4.91 -8.00 12.42
C ILE A 34 5.31 -7.48 11.04
N LEU A 35 4.42 -7.71 10.07
CA LEU A 35 4.44 -7.06 8.77
C LEU A 35 3.33 -6.02 8.72
N LEU A 36 3.69 -4.74 8.78
CA LEU A 36 2.76 -3.64 8.53
C LEU A 36 2.74 -3.30 7.04
N ASP A 37 1.59 -3.49 6.40
CA ASP A 37 1.33 -3.18 4.99
C ASP A 37 0.45 -1.93 4.88
N CYS A 38 1.05 -0.80 4.51
CA CYS A 38 0.36 0.46 4.27
C CYS A 38 -0.16 0.48 2.83
N TRP A 39 -1.48 0.44 2.67
CA TRP A 39 -2.14 0.25 1.38
C TRP A 39 -3.38 1.16 1.23
N THR A 40 -3.92 1.24 0.02
CA THR A 40 -5.23 1.84 -0.28
C THR A 40 -5.92 0.99 -1.34
N TYR A 41 -7.24 0.86 -1.28
CA TYR A 41 -7.98 0.07 -2.27
C TYR A 41 -7.99 0.71 -3.68
N THR A 42 -7.58 1.97 -3.80
CA THR A 42 -7.50 2.72 -5.06
C THR A 42 -6.20 2.47 -5.84
N CYS A 43 -5.17 1.94 -5.19
CA CYS A 43 -3.85 1.77 -5.79
C CYS A 43 -3.72 0.37 -6.41
N ILE A 44 -3.55 0.30 -7.73
CA ILE A 44 -3.40 -0.98 -8.44
C ILE A 44 -2.22 -1.82 -7.92
N PHE A 45 -1.12 -1.17 -7.55
CA PHE A 45 0.06 -1.85 -7.01
C PHE A 45 -0.18 -2.40 -5.60
N CYS A 46 -0.95 -1.71 -4.76
CA CYS A 46 -1.43 -2.27 -3.49
C CYS A 46 -2.31 -3.50 -3.72
N LEU A 47 -3.22 -3.44 -4.69
CA LEU A 47 -4.11 -4.58 -4.96
C LEU A 47 -3.34 -5.84 -5.38
N ARG A 48 -2.20 -5.66 -6.07
CA ARG A 48 -1.31 -6.76 -6.45
C ARG A 48 -0.52 -7.35 -5.28
N THR A 49 -0.32 -6.63 -4.17
CA THR A 49 0.35 -7.19 -2.97
C THR A 49 -0.56 -8.05 -2.11
N ILE A 50 -1.88 -7.90 -2.22
CA ILE A 50 -2.85 -8.62 -1.37
C ILE A 50 -2.63 -10.15 -1.37
N PRO A 51 -2.47 -10.85 -2.52
CA PRO A 51 -2.22 -12.30 -2.51
C PRO A 51 -0.93 -12.68 -1.76
N ILE A 52 0.10 -11.85 -1.84
CA ILE A 52 1.40 -12.06 -1.16
C ILE A 52 1.20 -11.93 0.35
N MET A 53 0.52 -10.89 0.81
CA MET A 53 0.21 -10.69 2.22
C MET A 53 -0.57 -11.86 2.80
N LYS A 54 -1.57 -12.37 2.06
CA LYS A 54 -2.35 -13.56 2.46
C LYS A 54 -1.49 -14.81 2.53
N ARG A 55 -0.62 -15.05 1.56
CA ARG A 55 0.30 -16.20 1.56
C ARG A 55 1.24 -16.15 2.76
N LEU A 56 1.89 -15.00 3.01
CA LEU A 56 2.80 -14.85 4.16
C LEU A 56 2.06 -15.03 5.49
N GLN A 57 0.88 -14.43 5.65
CA GLN A 57 0.06 -14.62 6.84
C GLN A 57 -0.27 -16.10 7.06
N GLN A 58 -0.68 -16.82 6.01
CA GLN A 58 -1.01 -18.23 6.11
C GLN A 58 0.21 -19.10 6.44
N LYS A 59 1.32 -18.87 5.74
CA LYS A 59 2.55 -19.67 5.85
C LYS A 59 3.19 -19.55 7.23
N TYR A 60 3.25 -18.34 7.80
CA TYR A 60 4.00 -18.07 9.02
C TYR A 60 3.13 -17.80 10.26
N ALA A 61 1.79 -17.85 10.16
CA ALA A 61 0.88 -17.60 11.29
C ALA A 61 1.25 -18.38 12.57
N ASN A 62 1.62 -19.65 12.41
CA ASN A 62 1.92 -20.54 13.53
C ASN A 62 3.35 -20.36 14.09
N ASN A 63 4.16 -19.51 13.45
CA ASN A 63 5.53 -19.21 13.86
C ASN A 63 5.64 -17.86 14.58
N GLY A 64 4.52 -17.29 15.04
CA GLY A 64 4.55 -15.97 15.68
C GLY A 64 4.71 -14.81 14.69
N PHE A 65 4.23 -14.98 13.45
CA PHE A 65 4.15 -13.91 12.46
C PHE A 65 2.74 -13.31 12.38
N GLN A 66 2.65 -12.00 12.17
CA GLN A 66 1.38 -11.28 11.98
C GLN A 66 1.49 -10.25 10.87
N VAL A 67 0.66 -10.37 9.84
CA VAL A 67 0.41 -9.28 8.90
C VAL A 67 -0.66 -8.36 9.46
N ILE A 68 -0.45 -7.06 9.35
CA ILE A 68 -1.42 -6.00 9.66
C ILE A 68 -1.50 -5.09 8.46
N GLN A 69 -2.70 -4.89 7.94
CA GLN A 69 -2.94 -3.99 6.84
C GLN A 69 -3.46 -2.65 7.35
N ALA A 70 -2.76 -1.56 7.07
CA ALA A 70 -3.22 -0.21 7.34
C ALA A 70 -3.78 0.40 6.05
N HIS A 71 -5.10 0.57 6.00
CA HIS A 71 -5.74 1.25 4.87
C HIS A 71 -5.64 2.77 5.06
N SER A 72 -4.62 3.39 4.46
CA SER A 72 -4.39 4.84 4.49
C SER A 72 -5.02 5.51 3.27
N SER A 73 -5.78 6.58 3.47
CA SER A 73 -6.61 7.19 2.43
C SER A 73 -5.81 8.09 1.48
N GLU A 74 -5.80 7.73 0.20
CA GLU A 74 -5.20 8.52 -0.88
C GLU A 74 -6.15 9.62 -1.41
N TYR A 75 -7.44 9.31 -1.45
CA TYR A 75 -8.51 10.19 -1.90
C TYR A 75 -9.55 10.39 -0.78
N ASN A 76 -10.32 11.48 -0.85
CA ASN A 76 -11.36 11.75 0.14
C ASN A 76 -12.43 10.66 0.20
N PHE A 77 -12.82 10.08 -0.94
CA PHE A 77 -13.78 8.99 -0.98
C PHE A 77 -13.21 7.67 -0.39
N ALA A 78 -11.89 7.55 -0.30
CA ALA A 78 -11.20 6.40 0.31
C ALA A 78 -11.29 6.40 1.85
N LYS A 79 -11.80 7.49 2.45
CA LYS A 79 -12.12 7.57 3.88
C LYS A 79 -13.45 6.91 4.24
N ASP A 80 -14.33 6.68 3.27
CA ASP A 80 -15.65 6.08 3.52
C ASP A 80 -15.49 4.61 3.90
N THR A 81 -15.81 4.29 5.15
CA THR A 81 -15.66 2.96 5.74
C THR A 81 -16.45 1.89 4.97
N ARG A 82 -17.56 2.26 4.33
CA ARG A 82 -18.36 1.33 3.50
C ARG A 82 -17.62 0.94 2.23
N ASN A 83 -16.84 1.86 1.65
CA ASN A 83 -16.02 1.55 0.48
C ASN A 83 -14.85 0.65 0.86
N ILE A 84 -14.20 0.90 2.01
CA ILE A 84 -13.16 0.04 2.55
C ILE A 84 -13.72 -1.37 2.77
N GLN A 85 -14.86 -1.51 3.45
CA GLN A 85 -15.52 -2.81 3.67
C GLN A 85 -15.85 -3.54 2.35
N ARG A 86 -16.36 -2.82 1.34
CA ARG A 86 -16.60 -3.40 0.01
C ARG A 86 -15.30 -3.90 -0.64
N ALA A 87 -14.20 -3.17 -0.50
CA ALA A 87 -12.90 -3.61 -0.99
C ALA A 87 -12.43 -4.88 -0.25
N LEU A 88 -12.54 -4.93 1.07
CA LEU A 88 -12.18 -6.12 1.86
C LEU A 88 -12.96 -7.36 1.40
N MET A 89 -14.28 -7.22 1.18
CA MET A 89 -15.11 -8.30 0.63
C MET A 89 -14.68 -8.68 -0.79
N ARG A 90 -14.49 -7.69 -1.69
CA ARG A 90 -14.12 -7.91 -3.10
C ARG A 90 -12.80 -8.66 -3.25
N TYR A 91 -11.82 -8.34 -2.42
CA TYR A 91 -10.48 -8.95 -2.44
C TYR A 91 -10.31 -10.09 -1.44
N ASN A 92 -11.40 -10.50 -0.78
CA ASN A 92 -11.43 -11.61 0.17
C ASN A 92 -10.38 -11.46 1.29
N ILE A 93 -10.30 -10.26 1.87
CA ILE A 93 -9.43 -9.94 3.03
C ILE A 93 -10.29 -10.11 4.29
N ASN A 94 -10.35 -11.33 4.81
CA ASN A 94 -11.19 -11.70 5.95
C ASN A 94 -10.40 -12.32 7.12
N ASN A 95 -9.11 -12.61 6.92
CA ASN A 95 -8.25 -13.29 7.89
C ASN A 95 -6.97 -12.49 8.24
N ILE A 96 -6.88 -11.25 7.79
CA ILE A 96 -5.80 -10.31 8.12
C ILE A 96 -6.42 -9.12 8.85
N PRO A 97 -5.93 -8.74 10.04
CA PRO A 97 -6.29 -7.49 10.71
C PRO A 97 -6.11 -6.28 9.81
N VAL A 98 -7.16 -5.44 9.70
CA VAL A 98 -7.11 -4.21 8.92
C VAL A 98 -7.42 -3.00 9.79
N ALA A 99 -6.44 -2.11 9.96
CA ALA A 99 -6.62 -0.80 10.56
C ALA A 99 -7.21 0.18 9.53
N PHE A 100 -8.30 0.86 9.87
CA PHE A 100 -8.89 1.89 9.01
C PHE A 100 -8.20 3.22 9.29
N ASP A 101 -7.01 3.40 8.71
CA ASP A 101 -6.16 4.60 8.85
C ASP A 101 -6.67 5.77 8.00
N ILE A 102 -7.97 6.10 8.11
CA ILE A 102 -8.65 7.09 7.26
C ILE A 102 -8.17 8.53 7.45
N ASN A 103 -7.48 8.79 8.57
CA ASN A 103 -6.85 10.06 8.89
C ASN A 103 -5.32 10.01 8.73
N ASN A 104 -4.77 8.94 8.16
CA ASN A 104 -3.35 8.78 7.84
C ASN A 104 -2.41 8.91 9.06
N ARG A 105 -2.84 8.44 10.24
CA ARG A 105 -2.07 8.48 11.49
C ARG A 105 -0.96 7.45 11.54
N ILE A 106 -1.24 6.21 11.12
CA ILE A 106 -0.17 5.20 10.97
C ILE A 106 0.77 5.65 9.84
N TRP A 107 0.21 6.10 8.73
CA TRP A 107 0.97 6.66 7.62
C TRP A 107 1.98 7.74 8.06
N GLU A 108 1.52 8.74 8.81
CA GLU A 108 2.35 9.82 9.36
C GLU A 108 3.40 9.30 10.34
N ALA A 109 3.00 8.43 11.28
CA ALA A 109 3.88 7.92 12.32
C ALA A 109 5.08 7.12 11.77
N TYR A 110 4.87 6.39 10.67
CA TYR A 110 5.91 5.62 9.98
C TYR A 110 6.60 6.39 8.84
N GLY A 111 6.40 7.71 8.76
CA GLY A 111 7.02 8.57 7.75
C GLY A 111 6.76 8.10 6.32
N ASN A 112 5.58 7.53 6.06
CA ASN A 112 5.28 6.92 4.78
C ASN A 112 5.04 8.00 3.69
N MET A 113 5.45 7.69 2.47
CA MET A 113 5.25 8.52 1.27
C MET A 113 4.74 7.71 0.06
N TYR A 114 4.53 6.39 0.21
CA TYR A 114 4.27 5.48 -0.91
C TYR A 114 3.13 4.50 -0.61
N TRP A 115 2.42 4.13 -1.66
CA TRP A 115 1.46 3.04 -1.69
C TRP A 115 1.92 2.00 -2.74
N PRO A 116 2.16 0.73 -2.36
CA PRO A 116 2.26 0.23 -0.99
C PRO A 116 3.57 0.65 -0.30
N LYS A 117 3.60 0.59 1.04
CA LYS A 117 4.83 0.53 1.84
C LYS A 117 4.71 -0.62 2.83
N HIS A 118 5.76 -1.41 2.95
CA HIS A 118 5.84 -2.53 3.87
C HIS A 118 6.90 -2.24 4.94
N VAL A 119 6.58 -2.51 6.20
CA VAL A 119 7.49 -2.34 7.34
C VAL A 119 7.53 -3.63 8.14
N LEU A 120 8.73 -4.19 8.34
CA LEU A 120 8.95 -5.32 9.24
C LEU A 120 9.39 -4.82 10.61
N ILE A 121 8.69 -5.34 11.61
CA ILE A 121 8.91 -5.06 13.01
C ILE A 121 9.24 -6.38 13.70
N ASP A 122 10.32 -6.43 14.46
CA ASP A 122 10.74 -7.65 15.15
C ASP A 122 9.89 -7.95 16.39
N HIS A 123 10.14 -9.12 16.98
CA HIS A 123 9.46 -9.59 18.18
C HIS A 123 9.66 -8.71 19.42
N ASN A 124 10.62 -7.77 19.41
CA ASN A 124 10.85 -6.82 20.48
C ASN A 124 10.11 -5.48 20.25
N GLY A 125 9.55 -5.28 19.06
CA GLY A 125 8.83 -4.08 18.66
C GLY A 125 9.72 -3.01 18.02
N PHE A 126 10.84 -3.40 17.38
CA PHE A 126 11.69 -2.47 16.63
C PHE A 126 11.50 -2.64 15.13
N VAL A 127 11.50 -1.52 14.40
CA VAL A 127 11.54 -1.53 12.93
C VAL A 127 12.91 -2.03 12.48
N ARG A 128 12.91 -3.02 11.59
CA ARG A 128 14.11 -3.70 11.10
C ARG A 128 14.29 -3.58 9.59
N TYR A 129 13.20 -3.44 8.85
CA TYR A 129 13.25 -3.35 7.41
C TYR A 129 12.05 -2.55 6.89
N GLU A 130 12.28 -1.78 5.83
CA GLU A 130 11.24 -1.06 5.11
C GLU A 130 11.38 -1.29 3.61
N HIS A 131 10.25 -1.44 2.92
CA HIS A 131 10.18 -1.53 1.46
C HIS A 131 9.11 -0.59 0.94
N ALA A 132 9.50 0.33 0.07
CA ALA A 132 8.58 1.24 -0.61
C ALA A 132 8.27 0.73 -2.02
N GLY A 133 6.99 0.68 -2.36
CA GLY A 133 6.53 0.26 -3.68
C GLY A 133 6.30 -1.26 -3.81
N TYR A 134 6.05 -1.67 -5.05
CA TYR A 134 5.69 -3.04 -5.39
C TYR A 134 6.87 -3.82 -5.96
N GLY A 135 7.17 -5.00 -5.39
CA GLY A 135 8.24 -5.87 -5.86
C GLY A 135 9.10 -6.33 -4.69
N GLY A 136 10.31 -6.82 -4.97
CA GLY A 136 11.27 -7.22 -3.91
C GLY A 136 10.78 -8.35 -2.99
N ILE A 137 9.83 -9.16 -3.45
CA ILE A 137 9.10 -10.14 -2.61
C ILE A 137 10.05 -11.16 -1.98
N GLN A 138 11.07 -11.59 -2.74
CA GLN A 138 12.07 -12.55 -2.28
C GLN A 138 12.91 -11.98 -1.13
N ASP A 139 13.38 -10.74 -1.27
CA ASP A 139 14.11 -10.03 -0.23
C ASP A 139 13.21 -9.85 1.00
N PHE A 140 11.93 -9.58 0.78
CA PHE A 140 10.93 -9.38 1.82
C PHE A 140 10.67 -10.63 2.66
N GLU A 141 10.43 -11.78 2.02
CA GLU A 141 10.21 -13.06 2.73
C GLU A 141 11.49 -13.54 3.42
N SER A 142 12.66 -13.29 2.83
CA SER A 142 13.94 -13.61 3.48
C SER A 142 14.11 -12.85 4.79
N ALA A 143 13.77 -11.55 4.82
CA ALA A 143 13.81 -10.76 6.05
C ALA A 143 12.77 -11.24 7.09
N VAL A 144 11.59 -11.71 6.66
CA VAL A 144 10.62 -12.33 7.59
C VAL A 144 11.21 -13.58 8.24
N ILE A 145 11.81 -14.47 7.45
CA ILE A 145 12.44 -15.71 7.94
C ILE A 145 13.55 -15.38 8.96
N GLU A 146 14.44 -14.45 8.63
CA GLU A 146 15.54 -14.03 9.51
C GLU A 146 15.02 -13.53 10.87
N LEU A 147 14.00 -12.66 10.86
CA LEU A 147 13.43 -12.13 12.10
C LEU A 147 12.69 -13.20 12.92
N LEU A 148 12.11 -14.21 12.27
CA LEU A 148 11.47 -15.33 12.95
C LEU A 148 12.51 -16.25 13.60
N GLU A 149 13.63 -16.49 12.93
CA GLU A 149 14.77 -17.24 13.48
C GLU A 149 15.43 -16.50 14.65
N GLU A 150 15.60 -15.17 14.55
CA GLU A 150 16.03 -14.32 15.67
C GLU A 150 15.08 -14.44 16.88
N ALA A 151 13.77 -14.59 16.63
CA ALA A 151 12.76 -14.83 17.67
C ALA A 151 12.76 -16.26 18.22
N GLY A 152 13.72 -17.11 17.81
CA GLY A 152 13.89 -18.48 18.27
C GLY A 152 13.00 -19.51 17.59
N GLN A 153 12.34 -19.15 16.47
CA GLN A 153 11.51 -20.09 15.72
C GLN A 153 12.37 -20.99 14.85
N LYS A 154 12.09 -22.29 14.87
CA LYS A 154 12.69 -23.26 13.93
C LYS A 154 11.76 -23.43 12.75
N LEU A 155 12.03 -22.73 11.66
CA LEU A 155 11.32 -22.91 10.40
C LEU A 155 11.87 -24.20 9.76
N LEU A 156 11.07 -25.27 9.76
CA LEU A 156 11.40 -26.48 9.00
C LEU A 156 11.49 -26.10 7.51
N GLU A 157 12.46 -26.68 6.81
CA GLU A 157 12.97 -26.29 5.48
C GLU A 157 11.97 -26.40 4.31
N ASP A 158 10.67 -26.11 4.48
CA ASP A 158 9.80 -25.78 3.35
C ASP A 158 10.10 -24.34 2.91
N ARG A 159 11.32 -24.16 2.38
CA ARG A 159 11.59 -23.14 1.36
C ARG A 159 10.90 -23.58 0.07
N ASP A 160 9.59 -23.81 0.14
CA ASP A 160 8.81 -24.07 -1.06
C ASP A 160 9.07 -22.89 -2.00
N SER A 161 9.69 -23.23 -3.12
CA SER A 161 10.07 -22.34 -4.20
C SER A 161 8.86 -21.86 -5.00
N GLU A 162 7.65 -22.12 -4.50
CA GLU A 162 6.41 -21.47 -4.87
C GLU A 162 6.42 -20.00 -4.43
N ASN A 163 7.40 -19.25 -4.96
CA ASN A 163 7.14 -17.86 -5.25
C ASN A 163 5.93 -17.88 -6.19
N PRO A 164 4.79 -17.26 -5.81
CA PRO A 164 3.75 -17.02 -6.81
C PRO A 164 4.46 -16.35 -7.99
N THR A 165 4.32 -16.94 -9.18
CA THR A 165 4.77 -16.27 -10.39
C THR A 165 3.98 -14.98 -10.44
N ASP A 166 4.61 -13.91 -10.00
CA ASP A 166 4.15 -12.58 -10.29
C ASP A 166 4.43 -12.39 -11.77
N GLU A 167 3.56 -12.97 -12.61
CA GLU A 167 3.72 -12.94 -14.06
C GLU A 167 3.96 -11.51 -14.53
N ILE A 168 3.40 -10.52 -13.83
CA ILE A 168 3.58 -9.10 -14.15
C ILE A 168 4.97 -8.60 -13.75
N PHE A 169 5.48 -8.89 -12.55
CA PHE A 169 6.86 -8.54 -12.18
C PHE A 169 7.90 -9.39 -12.93
N ASN A 170 7.64 -10.66 -13.18
CA ASN A 170 8.54 -11.55 -13.91
C ASN A 170 8.60 -11.17 -15.39
N THR A 171 7.49 -10.71 -15.97
CA THR A 171 7.46 -10.25 -17.37
C THR A 171 7.93 -8.80 -17.50
N TYR A 172 7.69 -7.95 -16.50
CA TYR A 172 7.87 -6.50 -16.65
C TYR A 172 8.59 -5.78 -15.49
N GLY A 173 8.96 -6.44 -14.40
CA GLY A 173 9.65 -5.82 -13.26
C GLY A 173 8.85 -4.77 -12.48
N MET A 174 9.47 -4.21 -11.44
CA MET A 174 8.97 -3.02 -10.73
C MET A 174 9.17 -1.81 -11.64
N HIS A 175 8.09 -1.14 -12.05
CA HIS A 175 8.15 -0.01 -13.01
C HIS A 175 8.96 -0.35 -14.28
N TYR A 176 8.43 -1.20 -15.16
CA TYR A 176 9.08 -1.38 -16.47
C TYR A 176 9.24 -0.05 -17.19
N TYR A 177 10.33 0.04 -17.94
CA TYR A 177 10.52 1.06 -18.97
C TYR A 177 9.27 1.14 -19.86
N GLY A 178 8.59 2.29 -19.83
CA GLY A 178 7.44 2.57 -20.69
C GLY A 178 6.06 2.59 -20.01
N ILE A 179 5.94 2.30 -18.71
CA ILE A 179 4.68 2.60 -17.99
C ILE A 179 4.49 4.11 -17.88
N ALA A 180 3.29 4.57 -18.21
CA ALA A 180 2.87 5.92 -17.83
C ALA A 180 2.82 5.98 -16.29
N PRO A 181 3.50 6.94 -15.65
CA PRO A 181 3.33 7.12 -14.22
C PRO A 181 1.89 7.52 -13.92
N GLU A 182 1.52 7.50 -12.63
CA GLU A 182 0.18 7.88 -12.21
C GLU A 182 -0.23 9.24 -12.80
N ILE A 183 -1.37 9.24 -13.50
CA ILE A 183 -1.94 10.45 -14.11
C ILE A 183 -3.09 10.94 -13.23
N CYS A 184 -2.77 11.90 -12.37
CA CYS A 184 -3.74 12.58 -11.55
C CYS A 184 -4.34 13.77 -12.31
N VAL A 185 -5.66 13.75 -12.50
CA VAL A 185 -6.38 14.83 -13.17
C VAL A 185 -6.94 15.87 -12.21
N GLY A 186 -7.09 15.61 -10.91
CA GLY A 186 -7.55 16.63 -9.96
C GLY A 186 -6.53 17.76 -9.72
N TYR A 187 -6.98 19.00 -9.49
CA TYR A 187 -6.06 20.15 -9.39
C TYR A 187 -5.05 20.10 -8.24
N SER A 188 -5.27 19.27 -7.21
CA SER A 188 -4.32 19.12 -6.09
C SER A 188 -3.06 18.33 -6.45
N ARG A 189 -3.17 17.44 -7.45
CA ARG A 189 -2.08 16.57 -7.92
C ARG A 189 -1.93 16.64 -9.44
N LEU A 190 -2.51 17.64 -10.08
CA LEU A 190 -2.55 17.76 -11.52
C LEU A 190 -1.14 17.73 -12.08
N ARG A 191 -0.85 16.64 -12.77
CA ARG A 191 0.38 16.44 -13.51
C ARG A 191 -0.01 15.81 -14.83
N ARG A 192 0.81 16.03 -15.85
CA ARG A 192 0.67 15.35 -17.14
C ARG A 192 -0.66 15.64 -17.86
N PHE A 193 -1.07 16.91 -17.81
CA PHE A 193 -2.22 17.41 -18.54
C PHE A 193 -1.76 18.19 -19.78
N GLY A 194 -2.23 17.77 -20.95
CA GLY A 194 -1.74 18.26 -22.23
C GLY A 194 -2.60 19.36 -22.88
N ASN A 195 -3.82 19.62 -22.38
CA ASN A 195 -4.58 20.76 -22.91
C ASN A 195 -3.88 22.05 -22.51
N ASN A 196 -3.35 22.77 -23.50
CA ASN A 196 -2.64 24.04 -23.34
C ASN A 196 -3.62 25.20 -23.03
N GLN A 197 -4.46 25.02 -22.01
CA GLN A 197 -5.47 25.98 -21.57
C GLN A 197 -5.34 26.23 -20.07
N THR A 198 -5.51 27.49 -19.66
CA THR A 198 -5.61 27.82 -18.23
C THR A 198 -6.92 27.27 -17.67
N MET A 199 -6.82 26.45 -16.64
CA MET A 199 -7.99 25.85 -15.99
C MET A 199 -8.57 26.76 -14.91
N LYS A 200 -9.89 26.74 -14.77
CA LYS A 200 -10.61 27.30 -13.62
C LYS A 200 -10.99 26.17 -12.66
N ARG A 201 -10.68 26.34 -11.38
CA ARG A 201 -10.98 25.35 -10.34
C ARG A 201 -12.46 25.45 -9.96
N ASP A 202 -13.09 24.30 -9.75
CA ASP A 202 -14.46 24.16 -9.24
C ASP A 202 -15.53 24.89 -10.08
N GLU A 203 -15.22 25.21 -11.34
CA GLU A 203 -16.10 25.88 -12.31
C GLU A 203 -16.18 25.09 -13.61
N GLN A 204 -17.32 25.18 -14.31
CA GLN A 204 -17.47 24.55 -15.62
C GLN A 204 -16.64 25.30 -16.67
N TYR A 205 -15.79 24.56 -17.36
CA TYR A 205 -14.91 25.08 -18.40
C TYR A 205 -14.99 24.21 -19.65
N TYR A 206 -14.89 24.84 -20.82
CA TYR A 206 -14.87 24.12 -22.10
C TYR A 206 -13.43 23.89 -22.52
N VAL A 207 -13.04 22.62 -22.57
CA VAL A 207 -11.70 22.16 -22.93
C VAL A 207 -11.69 21.75 -24.41
N VAL A 208 -10.67 22.19 -25.13
CA VAL A 208 -10.41 21.88 -26.53
C VAL A 208 -9.20 20.98 -26.60
N ASP A 209 -9.36 19.84 -27.29
CA ASP A 209 -8.26 18.96 -27.66
C ASP A 209 -7.77 19.36 -29.06
N SER A 210 -6.50 19.74 -29.16
CA SER A 210 -5.85 20.18 -30.39
C SER A 210 -5.62 19.06 -31.41
N GLY A 211 -5.80 17.80 -31.02
CA GLY A 211 -5.59 16.62 -31.86
C GLY A 211 -4.13 16.16 -31.97
N ALA A 212 -3.17 16.99 -31.57
CA ALA A 212 -1.77 16.59 -31.34
C ALA A 212 -1.59 16.12 -29.89
N HIS A 213 -1.02 14.93 -29.70
CA HIS A 213 -0.85 14.29 -28.39
C HIS A 213 0.59 13.86 -28.14
N ASP A 214 1.11 14.20 -26.97
CA ASP A 214 2.39 13.69 -26.47
C ASP A 214 2.18 12.47 -25.57
N TYR A 215 3.21 11.62 -25.49
CA TYR A 215 3.20 10.43 -24.65
C TYR A 215 3.02 10.77 -23.16
N ASN A 216 2.26 9.93 -22.46
CA ASN A 216 2.03 10.02 -21.02
C ASN A 216 1.40 11.33 -20.56
N LEU A 217 0.61 11.99 -21.41
CA LEU A 217 -0.27 13.11 -21.09
C LEU A 217 -1.74 12.73 -21.32
N VAL A 218 -2.64 13.34 -20.55
CA VAL A 218 -4.09 13.26 -20.77
C VAL A 218 -4.59 14.54 -21.40
N TYR A 219 -5.46 14.38 -22.40
CA TYR A 219 -6.17 15.45 -23.10
C TYR A 219 -7.67 15.22 -22.95
N LEU A 220 -8.39 16.23 -22.47
CA LEU A 220 -9.85 16.22 -22.39
C LEU A 220 -10.46 17.10 -23.48
N ARG A 221 -11.73 16.83 -23.80
CA ARG A 221 -12.53 17.59 -24.77
C ARG A 221 -13.94 17.79 -24.22
N GLY A 222 -14.52 18.96 -24.46
CA GLY A 222 -15.90 19.28 -24.06
C GLY A 222 -16.00 20.02 -22.74
N LYS A 223 -17.15 19.96 -22.09
CA LYS A 223 -17.42 20.66 -20.81
C LYS A 223 -16.95 19.79 -19.65
N TRP A 224 -16.13 20.36 -18.78
CA TRP A 224 -15.61 19.70 -17.58
C TRP A 224 -15.63 20.66 -16.39
N ILE A 225 -15.77 20.11 -15.19
CA ILE A 225 -15.55 20.81 -13.93
C ILE A 225 -14.35 20.16 -13.24
N TRP A 226 -13.34 20.98 -12.97
CA TRP A 226 -12.09 20.52 -12.36
C TRP A 226 -12.15 20.62 -10.85
N GLU A 227 -12.22 19.47 -10.20
CA GLU A 227 -12.30 19.37 -8.75
C GLU A 227 -10.93 19.07 -8.16
N ARG A 228 -10.83 19.10 -6.83
CA ARG A 228 -9.55 18.92 -6.12
C ARG A 228 -8.86 17.61 -6.48
N GLU A 229 -9.63 16.53 -6.57
CA GLU A 229 -9.14 15.16 -6.70
C GLU A 229 -9.50 14.50 -8.04
N GLY A 230 -10.32 15.16 -8.86
CA GLY A 230 -10.77 14.60 -10.13
C GLY A 230 -11.43 15.63 -11.04
N VAL A 231 -12.16 15.13 -12.04
CA VAL A 231 -12.92 15.92 -13.01
C VAL A 231 -14.30 15.29 -13.22
N ARG A 232 -15.31 16.11 -13.56
CA ARG A 232 -16.67 15.67 -13.88
C ARG A 232 -17.28 16.42 -15.04
#